data_AF-A0A7V3RJT1-F1
#
_entry.id   AF-A0A7V3RJT1-F1
#
_cell.length_a   1.000
_cell.length_b   1.000
_cell.length_c   1.000
_cell.angle_alpha   90.00
_cell.angle_beta   90.00
_cell.angle_gamma   90.00
#
_symmetry.space_group_name_H-M   'P 1'
#
loop_
_entity.id
_entity.type
_entity.pdbx_description
1 polymer ?
#
loop_
_entity_poly.entity_id
_entity_poly.type
_entity_poly.pdbx_seq_one_letter_code
_entity_poly.pdbx_strand_id
1 'polypeptide(L)'
;MKPLETRFTCKGFEYMQEWRDDNFAIYSQWMLESADKKEKNILVGYESIKITKNKSGERFGRIFEASESYPSGREWGINGFTSKSFTEAEKILLKHFPKIQNLSAPKSVEARTLPEAYLTTTQTILIKSEA
;
A
#
# COMPACT_ATOMS: atom_id res chain seq x y z
N MET A 1 -17.50 -12.39 -2.84
CA MET A 1 -16.48 -12.20 -1.77
C MET A 1 -16.26 -10.72 -1.61
N LYS A 2 -16.32 -10.17 -0.40
CA LYS A 2 -16.05 -8.76 -0.14
C LYS A 2 -14.55 -8.49 -0.35
N PRO A 3 -14.14 -7.63 -1.30
CA PRO A 3 -12.73 -7.34 -1.53
C PRO A 3 -12.18 -6.45 -0.42
N LEU A 4 -10.85 -6.47 -0.27
CA LEU A 4 -10.14 -5.53 0.59
C LEU A 4 -10.28 -4.10 0.03
N GLU A 5 -10.53 -3.15 0.92
CA GLU A 5 -10.77 -1.75 0.55
C GLU A 5 -9.50 -1.11 -0.03
N THR A 6 -9.62 -0.39 -1.14
CA THR A 6 -8.48 0.31 -1.78
C THR A 6 -7.98 1.50 -0.97
N ARG A 7 -8.79 1.99 -0.03
CA ARG A 7 -8.43 3.07 0.89
C ARG A 7 -9.16 2.87 2.20
N PHE A 8 -8.46 3.00 3.32
CA PHE A 8 -9.04 2.91 4.65
C PHE A 8 -8.20 3.67 5.68
N THR A 9 -8.78 3.95 6.85
CA THR A 9 -8.06 4.56 7.98
C THR A 9 -7.99 3.60 9.15
N CYS A 10 -6.86 3.59 9.86
CA CYS A 10 -6.65 2.77 11.04
C CYS A 10 -5.62 3.42 11.96
N LYS A 11 -5.96 3.61 13.24
CA LYS A 11 -5.04 4.08 14.29
C LYS A 11 -4.26 5.36 13.95
N GLY A 12 -4.91 6.34 13.30
CA GLY A 12 -4.28 7.61 12.91
C GLY A 12 -3.50 7.58 11.60
N PHE A 13 -3.50 6.44 10.92
CA PHE A 13 -2.94 6.29 9.58
C PHE A 13 -4.04 6.13 8.53
N GLU A 14 -3.77 6.62 7.34
CA GLU A 14 -4.50 6.34 6.11
C GLU A 14 -3.67 5.42 5.24
N TYR A 15 -4.33 4.42 4.68
CA TYR A 15 -3.73 3.44 3.78
C TYR A 15 -4.37 3.59 2.41
N MET A 16 -3.55 3.64 1.37
CA MET A 16 -4.02 3.72 -0.02
C MET A 16 -3.33 2.64 -0.86
N GLN A 17 -4.11 1.84 -1.57
CA GLN A 17 -3.59 0.76 -2.41
C GLN A 17 -2.95 1.34 -3.67
N GLU A 18 -1.63 1.20 -3.78
CA GLU A 18 -0.83 1.69 -4.90
C GLU A 18 -0.68 0.62 -5.99
N TRP A 19 -0.69 -0.65 -5.59
CA TRP A 19 -0.54 -1.78 -6.49
C TRP A 19 -1.28 -2.99 -5.97
N ARG A 20 -1.81 -3.82 -6.88
CA ARG A 20 -2.46 -5.09 -6.56
C ARG A 20 -2.30 -6.10 -7.67
N ASP A 21 -2.00 -7.34 -7.30
CA ASP A 21 -2.07 -8.53 -8.15
C ASP A 21 -2.67 -9.70 -7.37
N ASP A 22 -3.93 -10.03 -7.68
CA ASP A 22 -4.74 -11.08 -7.05
C ASP A 22 -4.66 -11.09 -5.51
N ASN A 23 -3.75 -11.91 -4.96
CA ASN A 23 -3.53 -12.11 -3.53
C ASN A 23 -2.43 -11.23 -2.94
N PHE A 24 -1.90 -10.26 -3.67
CA PHE A 24 -0.82 -9.39 -3.22
C PHE A 24 -1.17 -7.93 -3.46
N ALA A 25 -0.72 -7.05 -2.57
CA ALA A 25 -0.90 -5.61 -2.72
C ALA A 25 0.23 -4.83 -2.06
N ILE A 26 0.43 -3.59 -2.52
CA ILE A 26 1.25 -2.58 -1.86
C ILE A 26 0.32 -1.44 -1.47
N TYR A 27 0.33 -1.06 -0.20
CA TYR A 27 -0.34 0.14 0.29
C TYR A 27 0.69 1.22 0.62
N SER A 28 0.42 2.48 0.31
CA SER A 28 1.10 3.60 0.95
C SER A 28 0.47 3.86 2.31
N GLN A 29 1.28 4.22 3.30
CA GLN A 29 0.87 4.54 4.66
C GLN A 29 1.13 6.01 4.94
N TRP A 30 0.08 6.74 5.29
CA TRP A 30 0.09 8.16 5.54
C TRP A 30 -0.30 8.45 6.98
N MET A 31 0.54 9.15 7.72
CA MET A 31 0.17 9.70 9.02
C MET A 31 -0.75 10.90 8.80
N LEU A 32 -1.97 10.84 9.36
CA LEU A 32 -2.97 11.89 9.15
C LEU A 32 -2.54 13.22 9.80
N GLU A 33 -1.91 13.16 10.98
CA GLU A 33 -1.44 14.31 11.74
C GLU A 33 -0.18 13.95 12.52
N SER A 34 0.85 14.82 12.49
CA SER A 34 2.08 14.66 13.28
C SER A 34 1.81 14.76 14.78
N ALA A 35 2.72 14.23 15.59
CA ALA A 35 2.61 14.32 17.06
C ALA A 35 2.51 15.77 17.57
N ASP A 36 3.17 16.72 16.90
CA ASP A 36 3.13 18.15 17.22
C ASP A 36 2.03 18.93 16.47
N LYS A 37 1.21 18.22 15.67
CA LYS A 37 0.07 18.73 14.88
C LYS A 37 0.41 19.82 13.87
N LYS A 38 1.70 19.99 13.53
CA LYS A 38 2.13 20.98 12.53
C LYS A 38 2.06 20.44 11.11
N GLU A 39 2.23 19.13 10.95
CA GLU A 39 2.23 18.46 9.66
C GLU A 39 1.04 17.51 9.56
N LYS A 40 0.47 17.43 8.36
CA LYS A 40 -0.69 16.58 8.06
C LYS A 40 -0.44 15.83 6.77
N ASN A 41 -0.99 14.62 6.69
CA ASN A 41 -0.85 13.74 5.54
C ASN A 41 0.62 13.48 5.17
N ILE A 42 1.40 13.00 6.14
CA ILE A 42 2.82 12.69 5.97
C ILE A 42 2.94 11.25 5.47
N LEU A 43 3.55 11.05 4.29
CA LEU A 43 3.87 9.70 3.83
C LEU A 43 4.96 9.11 4.74
N VAL A 44 4.66 8.04 5.45
CA VAL A 44 5.59 7.41 6.41
C VAL A 44 6.20 6.11 5.88
N GLY A 45 5.60 5.51 4.86
CA GLY A 45 6.14 4.31 4.24
C GLY A 45 5.12 3.58 3.37
N TYR A 46 5.44 2.32 3.10
CA TYR A 46 4.63 1.41 2.30
C TYR A 46 4.50 0.06 3.00
N GLU A 47 3.41 -0.65 2.73
CA GLU A 47 3.14 -1.97 3.28
C GLU A 47 2.89 -2.97 2.14
N SER A 48 3.78 -3.94 2.02
CA SER A 48 3.67 -5.08 1.09
C SER A 48 2.93 -6.21 1.78
N ILE A 49 1.79 -6.61 1.22
CA ILE A 49 0.92 -7.61 1.86
C ILE A 49 0.57 -8.76 0.93
N LYS A 50 0.34 -9.92 1.54
CA LYS A 50 -0.43 -11.03 0.98
C LYS A 50 -1.84 -10.97 1.57
N ILE A 51 -2.82 -10.81 0.70
CA ILE A 51 -4.24 -10.76 1.01
C ILE A 51 -4.73 -12.16 1.35
N THR A 52 -5.39 -12.30 2.50
CA THR A 52 -5.99 -13.56 2.94
C THR A 52 -7.46 -13.62 2.49
N LYS A 53 -7.84 -14.68 1.77
CA LYS A 53 -9.22 -14.94 1.33
C LYS A 53 -9.93 -15.86 2.33
N ASN A 54 -10.91 -15.32 3.04
CA ASN A 54 -11.77 -16.06 3.97
C ASN A 54 -13.00 -16.58 3.23
N LYS A 55 -13.34 -17.86 3.46
CA LYS A 55 -14.59 -18.45 2.96
C LYS A 55 -15.76 -17.94 3.77
N SER A 56 -16.96 -17.94 3.20
CA SER A 56 -18.17 -17.75 4.00
C SER A 56 -18.36 -18.92 4.95
N GLY A 57 -19.08 -18.69 6.05
CA GLY A 57 -19.40 -19.75 6.98
C GLY A 57 -20.24 -19.26 8.14
N GLU A 58 -20.37 -20.12 9.14
CA GLU A 58 -21.01 -19.80 10.40
C GLU A 58 -20.01 -20.00 11.54
N ARG A 59 -19.89 -19.01 12.42
CA ARG A 59 -19.08 -19.12 13.63
C ARG A 59 -19.83 -18.51 14.80
N PHE A 60 -19.99 -19.28 15.88
CA PHE A 60 -20.73 -18.85 17.07
C PHE A 60 -22.15 -18.34 16.76
N GLY A 61 -22.87 -19.01 15.86
CA GLY A 61 -24.23 -18.62 15.46
C GLY A 61 -24.32 -17.36 14.59
N ARG A 62 -23.18 -16.81 14.15
CA ARG A 62 -23.12 -15.67 13.22
C ARG A 62 -22.66 -16.13 11.85
N ILE A 63 -23.45 -15.81 10.83
CA ILE A 63 -23.09 -16.01 9.45
C ILE A 63 -22.13 -14.90 9.04
N PHE A 64 -21.03 -15.27 8.41
CA PHE A 64 -20.09 -14.33 7.80
C PHE A 64 -19.93 -14.64 6.32
N GLU A 65 -19.92 -13.57 5.52
CA GLU A 65 -19.70 -13.66 4.08
C GLU A 65 -18.22 -13.92 3.77
N ALA A 66 -17.95 -14.48 2.59
CA ALA A 66 -16.60 -14.61 2.10
C ALA A 66 -15.98 -13.22 1.96
N SER A 67 -14.79 -13.00 2.51
CA SER A 67 -14.13 -11.70 2.55
C SER A 67 -12.63 -11.80 2.41
N GLU A 68 -12.01 -10.74 1.92
CA GLU A 68 -10.58 -10.54 1.99
C GLU A 68 -10.18 -9.85 3.29
N SER A 69 -8.95 -10.06 3.74
CA SER A 69 -8.46 -9.44 4.97
C SER A 69 -7.01 -8.99 4.86
N TYR A 70 -6.75 -7.84 5.48
CA TYR A 70 -5.41 -7.31 5.73
C TYR A 70 -4.69 -8.21 6.75
N PRO A 71 -3.37 -8.41 6.64
CA PRO A 71 -2.61 -9.16 7.64
C PRO A 71 -2.79 -8.58 9.05
N SER A 72 -3.05 -9.47 10.01
CA SER A 72 -3.02 -9.11 11.43
C SER A 72 -1.59 -8.92 11.93
N GLY A 73 -1.42 -8.33 13.12
CA GLY A 73 -0.10 -8.16 13.72
C GLY A 73 0.66 -9.47 13.95
N ARG A 74 -0.04 -10.62 14.08
CA ARG A 74 0.59 -11.95 14.19
C ARG A 74 1.12 -12.48 12.87
N GLU A 75 0.66 -11.93 11.75
CA GLU A 75 1.05 -12.31 10.40
C GLU A 75 2.11 -11.37 9.82
N TRP A 76 2.47 -10.30 10.53
CA TRP A 76 3.55 -9.40 10.14
C TRP A 76 4.90 -10.14 10.16
N GLY A 77 5.70 -9.96 9.12
CA GLY A 77 6.92 -10.74 8.85
C GLY A 77 6.67 -12.05 8.08
N ILE A 78 5.41 -12.44 7.85
CA ILE A 78 5.04 -13.63 7.05
C ILE A 78 4.19 -13.21 5.85
N ASN A 79 3.05 -12.55 6.10
CA ASN A 79 2.11 -12.08 5.09
C ASN A 79 2.11 -10.56 4.94
N GLY A 80 2.88 -9.82 5.75
CA GLY A 80 2.92 -8.36 5.71
C GLY A 80 4.29 -7.82 6.07
N PHE A 81 4.73 -6.77 5.39
CA PHE A 81 6.04 -6.15 5.57
C PHE A 81 5.95 -4.65 5.34
N THR A 82 6.73 -3.87 6.10
CA THR A 82 6.81 -2.41 5.95
C THR A 82 8.12 -2.01 5.27
N SER A 83 8.08 -1.01 4.39
CA SER A 83 9.25 -0.41 3.74
C SER A 83 9.15 1.11 3.70
N LYS A 84 10.28 1.78 3.40
CA LYS A 84 10.33 3.25 3.35
C LYS A 84 9.98 3.80 1.98
N SER A 85 10.08 2.97 0.94
CA SER A 85 9.78 3.34 -0.44
C SER A 85 8.97 2.28 -1.15
N PHE A 86 8.29 2.69 -2.22
CA PHE A 86 7.56 1.78 -3.11
C PHE A 86 8.50 0.75 -3.73
N THR A 87 9.65 1.17 -4.25
CA THR A 87 10.64 0.26 -4.85
C THR A 87 11.16 -0.81 -3.87
N GLU A 88 11.33 -0.46 -2.59
CA GLU A 88 11.64 -1.47 -1.57
C GLU A 88 10.46 -2.41 -1.32
N ALA A 89 9.23 -1.90 -1.33
CA ALA A 89 8.01 -2.68 -1.18
C ALA A 89 7.90 -3.74 -2.30
N GLU A 90 8.20 -3.35 -3.54
CA GLU A 90 8.26 -4.25 -4.70
C GLU A 90 9.31 -5.35 -4.53
N LYS A 91 10.53 -4.98 -4.12
CA LYS A 91 11.61 -5.94 -3.85
C LYS A 91 11.22 -6.94 -2.76
N ILE A 92 10.55 -6.48 -1.71
CA ILE A 92 10.04 -7.35 -0.65
C ILE A 92 9.00 -8.32 -1.19
N LEU A 93 8.05 -7.85 -2.01
CA LEU A 93 7.05 -8.72 -2.62
C LEU A 93 7.71 -9.81 -3.47
N LEU A 94 8.65 -9.46 -4.35
CA LEU A 94 9.36 -10.42 -5.19
C LEU A 94 10.18 -11.43 -4.37
N LYS A 95 10.83 -10.96 -3.31
CA LYS A 95 11.66 -11.80 -2.44
C LYS A 95 10.82 -12.79 -1.63
N HIS A 96 9.72 -12.33 -1.04
CA HIS A 96 8.92 -13.14 -0.12
C HIS A 96 7.78 -13.90 -0.82
N PHE A 97 7.40 -13.47 -2.03
CA PHE A 97 6.31 -14.06 -2.81
C PHE A 97 6.74 -14.27 -4.27
N PRO A 98 7.63 -15.25 -4.54
CA PRO A 98 8.23 -15.47 -5.87
C PRO A 98 7.25 -15.89 -6.97
N LYS A 99 5.97 -16.07 -6.64
CA LYS A 99 4.90 -16.36 -7.61
C LYS A 99 4.42 -15.12 -8.36
N ILE A 100 4.84 -13.92 -7.95
CA ILE A 100 4.52 -12.66 -8.63
C ILE A 100 5.38 -12.58 -9.89
N GLN A 101 4.73 -12.63 -11.06
CA GLN A 101 5.43 -12.67 -12.36
C GLN A 101 5.51 -11.31 -13.04
N ASN A 102 4.67 -10.33 -12.67
CA ASN A 102 4.65 -9.00 -13.30
C ASN A 102 4.23 -7.89 -12.32
N LEU A 103 5.21 -7.19 -11.75
CA LEU A 103 4.97 -5.85 -11.19
C LEU A 103 4.87 -4.87 -12.37
N SER A 104 3.70 -4.81 -13.00
CA SER A 104 3.41 -3.70 -13.92
C SER A 104 3.00 -2.47 -13.11
N ALA A 105 3.47 -1.30 -13.55
CA ALA A 105 3.29 0.01 -12.95
C ALA A 105 1.85 0.26 -12.42
N PRO A 106 1.69 1.10 -11.37
CA PRO A 106 0.44 1.28 -10.64
C PRO A 106 -0.76 1.46 -11.58
N LYS A 107 -1.70 0.50 -11.54
CA LYS A 107 -3.03 0.70 -12.12
C LYS A 107 -3.86 1.40 -11.07
N SER A 108 -4.17 2.66 -11.36
CA SER A 108 -4.98 3.62 -10.59
C SER A 108 -4.28 4.29 -9.39
N VAL A 109 -3.79 5.49 -9.64
CA VAL A 109 -3.91 6.59 -8.68
C VAL A 109 -4.53 7.75 -9.46
N GLU A 110 -5.80 8.05 -9.22
CA GLU A 110 -6.29 9.41 -9.41
C GLU A 110 -5.37 10.28 -8.57
N ALA A 111 -4.54 11.08 -9.25
CA ALA A 111 -3.53 11.91 -8.62
C ALA A 111 -4.18 12.68 -7.46
N ARG A 112 -3.80 12.34 -6.23
CA ARG A 112 -4.00 13.26 -5.11
C ARG A 112 -3.18 14.48 -5.50
N THR A 113 -3.84 15.58 -5.83
CA THR A 113 -3.18 16.87 -6.02
C THR A 113 -2.44 17.14 -4.72
N LEU A 114 -1.13 16.93 -4.72
CA LEU A 114 -0.29 17.27 -3.59
C LEU A 114 -0.50 18.78 -3.35
N PRO A 115 -0.78 19.22 -2.12
CA PRO A 115 -0.71 20.65 -1.84
C PRO A 115 0.67 21.15 -2.26
N GLU A 116 0.73 22.31 -2.92
CA GLU A 116 1.93 22.90 -3.57
C GLU A 116 3.18 22.95 -2.65
N ALA A 117 2.99 22.83 -1.35
CA ALA A 117 4.04 22.78 -0.33
C ALA A 117 5.03 21.59 -0.45
N TYR A 118 4.77 20.59 -1.30
CA TYR A 118 5.66 19.42 -1.48
C TYR A 118 6.39 19.37 -2.83
N LEU A 119 6.26 20.39 -3.68
CA LEU A 119 7.05 20.50 -4.92
C LEU A 119 8.40 21.18 -4.64
N THR A 120 9.35 20.45 -4.05
CA THR A 120 10.75 20.87 -4.01
C THR A 120 11.62 19.96 -4.87
N THR A 121 12.00 20.51 -6.03
CA THR A 121 13.28 20.35 -6.73
C THR A 121 13.66 18.95 -7.20
N THR A 122 13.36 18.65 -8.46
CA THR A 122 14.39 18.15 -9.38
C THR A 122 14.15 18.73 -10.77
N GLN A 123 14.73 19.91 -11.01
CA GLN A 123 14.85 20.51 -12.33
C GLN A 123 15.97 19.82 -13.14
N THR A 124 15.62 19.47 -14.37
CA THR A 124 16.46 19.59 -15.58
C THR A 124 17.70 18.68 -15.70
N ILE A 125 17.52 17.52 -16.33
CA ILE A 125 18.58 16.95 -17.18
C ILE A 125 18.35 17.46 -18.60
N LEU A 126 19.18 18.42 -19.00
CA LEU A 126 19.36 18.88 -20.37
C LEU A 126 19.85 17.71 -21.23
N ILE A 127 19.01 17.24 -22.16
CA ILE A 127 19.49 16.53 -23.34
C ILE A 127 19.79 17.61 -24.39
N LYS A 128 21.09 17.93 -24.54
CA LYS A 128 21.63 18.55 -25.75
C LYS A 128 22.99 17.92 -26.04
N SER A 129 23.04 17.09 -27.07
CA SER A 129 24.10 17.10 -28.07
C SER A 129 23.73 16.12 -29.19
N GLU A 130 22.96 16.60 -30.16
CA GLU A 130 23.20 16.24 -31.57
C GLU A 130 24.27 17.21 -32.09
N ALA A 131 25.37 16.66 -32.58
CA ALA A 131 26.20 17.19 -33.66
C ALA A 131 27.11 16.05 -34.14
#